data_AF-A0A7Y2C1I9-F1
#
_entry.id   AF-A0A7Y2C1I9-F1
#
_cell.length_a   1.000
_cell.length_b   1.000
_cell.length_c   1.000
_cell.angle_alpha   90.00
_cell.angle_beta   90.00
_cell.angle_gamma   90.00
#
_symmetry.space_group_name_H-M   'P 1'
#
loop_
_entity.id
_entity.type
_entity.pdbx_description
1 polymer ?
#
loop_
_entity_poly.entity_id
_entity_poly.type
_entity_poly.pdbx_seq_one_letter_code
_entity_poly.pdbx_strand_id
1 'polypeptide(L)'
;MKSTKQFFTLLFVAFLLILSSSKSYGQETYSSILNDIDRREGVEIGQLEWQLKDPGWWQYSPSCDASKWISVGDNYERRDDYRARCDLQVHDYETEVVPTLTEAVEINVPEDGRILIYYELKEEEGYELEPNLSAHLHSDRGPVQSIHGWLGGKNKFLPSPAHDNDFFSAVYKGDKIVVKSEARLRSGPGERAFFPCDLKVKAFLLPSGGPKIKIPDGGTDNNKEGKVLSINGPTFEGCYTSESGNGPWKEVKVGDPVYIDRFYKTDKNTGAELRLPSPHSDTRIKLRRNTKIRIVKRIHKTKRSGVFLVVGRLMSLFGGDKSKGYAVETYNCIAAVEGTEFEVAYDSLLKQSTVSVSEGEVNVSCKNDPLKSHNLIAGEKATVNDDCLLQKSNGVHDPRVQNPEPTTVATMNLDKTSFEPGEMINVHFKAPGTFPNNAWIGIIPSSIPHGSEEENEKHDVAYQYLDKRTSGTFSFRAPAIEGNYDFRMHNTSSNGKEVTHVSFTVRKSIDLNSVPTIRLDKTSFQPGEMINVHFTAPGSFPNNAWIGIIPSSIPHGSEEENEKHDVAYQYLNKRTSGTFSFRAPAIEGRYDFRMHNTSSNGKEVTHVSFRVISF
;
A
#
# COMPACT_ATOMS: atom_id res chain seq x y z
N MET A 1 51.88 -6.75 -47.92
CA MET A 1 51.89 -6.57 -46.44
C MET A 1 51.89 -5.10 -46.04
N LYS A 2 50.80 -4.35 -46.29
CA LYS A 2 50.63 -2.96 -45.80
C LYS A 2 49.19 -2.62 -45.36
N SER A 3 48.27 -3.59 -45.32
CA SER A 3 46.84 -3.33 -45.04
C SER A 3 46.36 -3.75 -43.64
N THR A 4 47.17 -4.48 -42.86
CA THR A 4 46.73 -5.03 -41.56
C THR A 4 47.05 -4.11 -40.38
N LYS A 5 47.92 -3.11 -40.56
CA LYS A 5 48.29 -2.16 -39.49
C LYS A 5 47.29 -1.01 -39.33
N GLN A 6 46.58 -0.58 -40.38
CA GLN A 6 45.60 0.51 -40.28
C GLN A 6 44.29 0.07 -39.60
N PHE A 7 43.92 -1.20 -39.68
CA PHE A 7 42.70 -1.72 -39.04
C PHE A 7 42.84 -1.83 -37.51
N PHE A 8 44.04 -2.14 -37.02
CA PHE A 8 44.31 -2.20 -35.57
C PHE A 8 44.41 -0.81 -34.93
N THR A 9 44.90 0.20 -35.65
CA THR A 9 44.97 1.57 -35.12
C THR A 9 43.59 2.23 -35.03
N LEU A 10 42.66 1.93 -35.94
CA LEU A 10 41.29 2.44 -35.85
C LEU A 10 40.49 1.79 -34.71
N LEU A 11 40.69 0.49 -34.46
CA LEU A 11 40.01 -0.21 -33.36
C LEU A 11 40.55 0.24 -31.99
N PHE A 12 41.84 0.56 -31.87
CA PHE A 12 42.45 1.03 -30.62
C PHE A 12 42.04 2.47 -30.26
N VAL A 13 41.84 3.34 -31.26
CA VAL A 13 41.34 4.72 -31.05
C VAL A 13 39.84 4.72 -30.72
N ALA A 14 39.06 3.80 -31.30
CA ALA A 14 37.65 3.62 -30.93
C ALA A 14 37.50 3.02 -29.51
N PHE A 15 38.39 2.12 -29.08
CA PHE A 15 38.37 1.55 -27.74
C PHE A 15 38.84 2.55 -26.64
N LEU A 16 39.77 3.46 -26.97
CA LEU A 16 40.19 4.56 -26.08
C LEU A 16 39.16 5.70 -25.98
N LEU A 17 38.32 5.91 -27.00
CA LEU A 17 37.20 6.85 -26.95
C LEU A 17 35.97 6.29 -26.22
N ILE A 18 35.88 4.97 -26.02
CA ILE A 18 34.81 4.32 -25.23
C ILE A 18 35.19 4.18 -23.74
N LEU A 19 36.48 4.30 -23.38
CA LEU A 19 36.96 4.20 -21.99
C LEU A 19 37.23 5.55 -21.28
N SER A 20 36.87 6.68 -21.87
CA SER A 20 37.00 8.02 -21.25
C SER A 20 35.67 8.67 -20.85
N SER A 21 34.55 7.93 -20.84
CA SER A 21 33.25 8.43 -20.39
C SER A 21 32.79 7.82 -19.05
N SER A 22 33.66 7.75 -18.05
CA SER A 22 33.21 7.78 -16.66
C SER A 22 33.17 9.23 -16.20
N LYS A 23 32.14 9.97 -16.62
CA LYS A 23 31.87 11.27 -16.00
C LYS A 23 31.64 11.02 -14.51
N SER A 24 32.52 11.59 -13.69
CA SER A 24 32.28 11.79 -12.26
C SER A 24 30.94 12.53 -12.13
N TYR A 25 29.92 11.84 -11.64
CA TYR A 25 28.56 12.34 -11.53
C TYR A 25 28.40 13.42 -10.43
N GLY A 26 29.48 13.80 -9.75
CA GLY A 26 29.48 14.76 -8.64
C GLY A 26 29.95 16.18 -8.98
N GLN A 27 30.86 16.34 -9.94
CA GLN A 27 31.44 17.67 -10.26
C GLN A 27 30.48 18.61 -11.01
N GLU A 28 29.52 18.06 -11.78
CA GLU A 28 28.53 18.88 -12.50
C GLU A 28 27.53 19.55 -11.53
N THR A 29 27.23 18.93 -10.39
CA THR A 29 26.34 19.49 -9.36
C THR A 29 26.94 20.65 -8.59
N TYR A 30 28.21 20.57 -8.17
CA TYR A 30 28.88 21.63 -7.40
C TYR A 30 28.96 22.94 -8.19
N SER A 31 29.45 22.85 -9.42
CA SER A 31 29.55 24.01 -10.31
C SER A 31 28.17 24.60 -10.61
N SER A 32 27.13 23.77 -10.73
CA SER A 32 25.78 24.26 -10.99
C SER A 32 25.17 25.03 -9.82
N ILE A 33 25.40 24.60 -8.58
CA ILE A 33 24.88 25.25 -7.37
C ILE A 33 25.63 26.56 -7.12
N LEU A 34 26.97 26.54 -7.19
CA LEU A 34 27.75 27.78 -7.06
C LEU A 34 27.41 28.78 -8.16
N ASN A 35 27.25 28.33 -9.41
CA ASN A 35 26.80 29.20 -10.49
C ASN A 35 25.39 29.77 -10.25
N ASP A 36 24.49 29.05 -9.56
CA ASP A 36 23.15 29.57 -9.22
C ASP A 36 23.18 30.53 -8.02
N ILE A 37 24.10 30.32 -7.06
CA ILE A 37 24.39 31.27 -5.97
C ILE A 37 24.97 32.56 -6.55
N ASP A 38 25.97 32.46 -7.42
CA ASP A 38 26.61 33.60 -8.09
C ASP A 38 25.62 34.36 -8.97
N ARG A 39 24.76 33.67 -9.72
CA ARG A 39 23.69 34.27 -10.55
C ARG A 39 22.65 35.05 -9.73
N ARG A 40 22.58 34.83 -8.42
CA ARG A 40 21.61 35.46 -7.51
C ARG A 40 22.27 36.39 -6.51
N GLU A 41 23.52 36.77 -6.77
CA GLU A 41 24.28 37.70 -5.93
C GLU A 41 24.43 37.19 -4.49
N GLY A 42 24.50 35.86 -4.30
CA GLY A 42 24.74 35.29 -2.98
C GLY A 42 26.14 35.62 -2.48
N VAL A 43 26.25 36.16 -1.27
CA VAL A 43 27.53 36.52 -0.65
C VAL A 43 27.90 35.46 0.37
N GLU A 44 29.09 34.88 0.28
CA GLU A 44 29.63 34.01 1.33
C GLU A 44 29.86 34.84 2.60
N ILE A 45 29.16 34.52 3.69
CA ILE A 45 29.22 35.26 4.96
C ILE A 45 30.05 34.56 6.02
N GLY A 46 30.45 33.30 5.78
CA GLY A 46 31.36 32.58 6.66
C GLY A 46 31.67 31.17 6.17
N GLN A 47 32.81 30.65 6.62
CA GLN A 47 33.28 29.30 6.32
C GLN A 47 33.88 28.66 7.59
N LEU A 48 33.61 27.38 7.78
CA LEU A 48 34.27 26.50 8.73
C LEU A 48 35.04 25.44 7.93
N GLU A 49 36.35 25.39 8.09
CA GLU A 49 37.15 24.27 7.62
C GLU A 49 37.53 23.42 8.82
N TRP A 50 37.05 22.20 8.83
CA TRP A 50 37.31 21.25 9.89
C TRP A 50 38.20 20.14 9.38
N GLN A 51 39.41 20.06 9.95
CA GLN A 51 40.33 18.97 9.71
C GLN A 51 40.40 18.11 10.97
N LEU A 52 39.84 16.90 10.93
CA LEU A 52 40.12 15.90 11.97
C LEU A 52 41.57 15.45 11.83
N LYS A 53 42.48 16.08 12.58
CA LYS A 53 43.92 15.80 12.48
C LYS A 53 44.40 14.57 13.27
N ASP A 54 43.61 14.06 14.21
CA ASP A 54 43.96 12.85 14.99
C ASP A 54 42.75 12.38 15.83
N PRO A 55 42.18 11.18 15.60
CA PRO A 55 41.04 10.67 16.36
C PRO A 55 41.40 10.00 17.69
N GLY A 56 42.67 9.77 18.01
CA GLY A 56 43.08 9.04 19.22
C GLY A 56 42.60 7.58 19.26
N TRP A 57 43.00 6.87 20.33
CA TRP A 57 42.74 5.44 20.52
C TRP A 57 41.57 5.22 21.50
N TRP A 58 40.81 4.14 21.25
CA TRP A 58 39.75 3.68 22.15
C TRP A 58 40.05 2.26 22.57
N GLN A 59 40.03 2.00 23.89
CA GLN A 59 40.08 0.64 24.41
C GLN A 59 38.74 0.32 25.09
N TYR A 60 38.09 -0.75 24.64
CA TYR A 60 36.84 -1.23 25.19
C TYR A 60 36.99 -1.54 26.69
N SER A 61 36.17 -0.88 27.53
CA SER A 61 36.02 -1.25 28.93
C SER A 61 34.72 -2.08 29.08
N PRO A 62 34.78 -3.29 29.66
CA PRO A 62 33.59 -4.14 29.83
C PRO A 62 32.53 -3.57 30.79
N SER A 63 32.73 -2.40 31.40
CA SER A 63 31.79 -1.79 32.34
C SER A 63 31.24 -0.47 31.82
N CYS A 64 29.91 -0.30 31.83
CA CYS A 64 29.19 0.97 31.56
C CYS A 64 29.38 2.05 32.65
N ASP A 65 30.56 2.10 33.26
CA ASP A 65 30.93 3.14 34.22
C ASP A 65 31.54 4.31 33.44
N ALA A 66 30.74 5.36 33.22
CA ALA A 66 31.14 6.57 32.50
C ALA A 66 32.41 7.24 33.07
N SER A 67 32.79 6.94 34.32
CA SER A 67 34.01 7.47 34.96
C SER A 67 35.30 6.74 34.56
N LYS A 68 35.20 5.58 33.90
CA LYS A 68 36.35 4.73 33.52
C LYS A 68 36.71 4.76 32.03
N TRP A 69 35.99 5.54 31.23
CA TRP A 69 36.30 5.73 29.82
C TRP A 69 37.30 6.87 29.68
N ILE A 70 38.47 6.58 29.13
CA ILE A 70 39.50 7.58 28.83
C ILE A 70 39.67 7.61 27.31
N SER A 71 39.27 8.71 26.68
CA SER A 71 39.70 9.02 25.31
C SER A 71 41.18 9.41 25.40
N VAL A 72 42.05 8.71 24.68
CA VAL A 72 43.48 8.97 24.69
C VAL A 72 43.94 9.43 23.32
N GLY A 73 44.46 10.66 23.21
CA GLY A 73 45.18 11.11 22.00
C GLY A 73 46.48 10.33 21.82
N ASP A 74 47.24 10.59 20.75
CA ASP A 74 48.51 9.88 20.45
C ASP A 74 49.53 9.83 21.61
N ASN A 75 49.43 10.75 22.58
CA ASN A 75 50.28 10.79 23.79
C ASN A 75 49.62 10.26 25.07
N TYR A 76 48.49 9.57 24.97
CA TYR A 76 47.70 9.09 26.12
C TYR A 76 47.15 10.18 27.05
N GLU A 77 46.93 11.39 26.53
CA GLU A 77 46.30 12.48 27.28
C GLU A 77 44.76 12.43 27.17
N ARG A 78 44.08 12.76 28.27
CA ARG A 78 42.62 12.79 28.37
C ARG A 78 42.06 13.95 27.54
N ARG A 79 41.05 13.67 26.70
CA ARG A 79 40.32 14.67 25.91
C ARG A 79 38.93 14.98 26.48
N ASP A 80 38.65 16.26 26.74
CA ASP A 80 37.38 16.73 27.34
C ASP A 80 36.28 17.06 26.30
N ASP A 81 36.63 17.11 25.02
CA ASP A 81 35.74 17.39 23.89
C ASP A 81 34.96 16.15 23.40
N TYR A 82 35.18 15.00 24.02
CA TYR A 82 34.51 13.74 23.69
C TYR A 82 33.53 13.29 24.77
N ARG A 83 32.34 12.83 24.37
CA ARG A 83 31.34 12.22 25.26
C ARG A 83 30.86 10.88 24.71
N ALA A 84 30.98 9.83 25.51
CA ALA A 84 30.33 8.54 25.24
C ALA A 84 28.92 8.52 25.84
N ARG A 85 27.93 8.00 25.08
CA ARG A 85 26.60 7.66 25.59
C ARG A 85 26.43 6.14 25.57
N CYS A 86 26.01 5.56 26.69
CA CYS A 86 25.51 4.18 26.73
C CYS A 86 23.99 4.21 26.61
N ASP A 87 23.44 3.54 25.60
CA ASP A 87 22.00 3.28 25.54
C ASP A 87 21.71 1.94 26.24
N LEU A 88 20.92 1.97 27.32
CA LEU A 88 20.76 0.85 28.27
C LEU A 88 19.65 -0.16 27.87
N GLN A 89 19.09 -0.07 26.67
CA GLN A 89 17.89 -0.84 26.30
C GLN A 89 18.11 -2.11 25.47
N VAL A 90 19.35 -2.53 25.21
CA VAL A 90 19.61 -3.80 24.50
C VAL A 90 20.42 -4.74 25.41
N HIS A 91 19.73 -5.68 26.05
CA HIS A 91 20.34 -6.85 26.67
C HIS A 91 20.76 -7.82 25.56
N ASP A 92 22.01 -7.69 25.10
CA ASP A 92 22.97 -8.75 24.78
C ASP A 92 24.11 -8.18 23.91
N TYR A 93 25.32 -8.19 24.46
CA TYR A 93 26.65 -8.08 23.85
C TYR A 93 27.03 -6.98 22.84
N GLU A 94 26.19 -6.00 22.53
CA GLU A 94 26.56 -4.87 21.64
C GLU A 94 26.31 -3.50 22.30
N THR A 95 27.29 -3.00 23.07
CA THR A 95 27.30 -1.59 23.46
C THR A 95 27.86 -0.74 22.32
N GLU A 96 26.98 -0.09 21.56
CA GLU A 96 27.34 0.90 20.54
C GLU A 96 27.95 2.13 21.26
N VAL A 97 29.26 2.35 21.07
CA VAL A 97 29.91 3.59 21.51
C VAL A 97 29.78 4.58 20.37
N VAL A 98 29.12 5.71 20.62
CA VAL A 98 28.98 6.80 19.66
C VAL A 98 29.81 8.00 20.13
N PRO A 99 31.09 8.11 19.72
CA PRO A 99 31.83 9.36 19.90
C PRO A 99 31.09 10.47 19.15
N THR A 100 30.84 11.57 19.84
CA THR A 100 30.32 12.79 19.21
C THR A 100 31.41 13.85 19.30
N LEU A 101 32.01 14.21 18.17
CA LEU A 101 32.91 15.35 18.08
C LEU A 101 32.07 16.57 17.69
N THR A 102 32.26 17.69 18.41
CA THR A 102 31.49 18.91 18.22
C THR A 102 32.41 20.08 17.96
N GLU A 103 32.23 20.74 16.82
CA GLU A 103 32.80 22.07 16.57
C GLU A 103 31.68 23.04 16.19
N ALA A 104 31.79 24.29 16.68
CA ALA A 104 30.82 25.33 16.43
C ALA A 104 31.51 26.61 15.95
N VAL A 105 30.97 27.23 14.90
CA VAL A 105 31.37 28.56 14.44
C VAL A 105 30.20 29.53 14.57
N GLU A 106 30.49 30.75 15.04
CA GLU A 106 29.52 31.85 15.07
C GLU A 106 29.74 32.75 13.85
N ILE A 107 28.69 32.97 13.07
CA ILE A 107 28.69 33.80 11.86
C ILE A 107 27.72 34.97 12.08
N ASN A 108 28.21 36.20 11.93
CA ASN A 108 27.38 37.39 12.04
C ASN A 108 26.68 37.68 10.71
N VAL A 109 25.38 37.97 10.75
CA VAL A 109 24.59 38.31 9.56
C VAL A 109 24.79 39.80 9.22
N PRO A 110 25.42 40.14 8.07
CA PRO A 110 25.78 41.53 7.73
C PRO A 110 24.60 42.38 7.25
N GLU A 111 23.54 41.76 6.71
CA GLU A 111 22.36 42.42 6.16
C GLU A 111 21.13 41.49 6.15
N ASP A 112 19.94 42.07 5.92
CA ASP A 112 18.67 41.32 5.92
C ASP A 112 18.56 40.42 4.68
N GLY A 113 18.32 39.13 4.88
CA GLY A 113 18.31 38.20 3.77
C GLY A 113 17.89 36.79 4.16
N ARG A 114 18.38 35.83 3.39
CA ARG A 114 18.09 34.40 3.54
C ARG A 114 19.39 33.63 3.58
N ILE A 115 19.55 32.74 4.56
CA ILE A 115 20.78 31.94 4.65
C ILE A 115 20.62 30.63 3.89
N LEU A 116 21.68 30.27 3.18
CA LEU A 116 21.92 28.94 2.66
C LEU A 116 23.18 28.38 3.31
N ILE A 117 23.08 27.20 3.93
CA ILE A 117 24.25 26.48 4.48
C ILE A 117 24.61 25.36 3.51
N TYR A 118 25.84 25.41 3.04
CA TYR A 118 26.46 24.45 2.16
C TYR A 118 27.55 23.70 2.92
N TYR A 119 27.76 22.43 2.60
CA TYR A 119 28.88 21.68 3.14
C TYR A 119 29.48 20.74 2.09
N GLU A 120 30.76 20.44 2.24
CA GLU A 120 31.56 19.56 1.40
C GLU A 120 32.30 18.60 2.32
N LEU A 121 32.06 17.30 2.12
CA LEU A 121 32.79 16.24 2.82
C LEU A 121 33.73 15.59 1.81
N LYS A 122 35.03 15.63 2.10
CA LYS A 122 36.02 14.88 1.33
C LYS A 122 36.27 13.55 2.03
N GLU A 123 35.72 12.49 1.46
CA GLU A 123 35.89 11.12 1.94
C GLU A 123 37.15 10.50 1.32
N GLU A 124 38.06 9.96 2.13
CA GLU A 124 39.07 9.01 1.64
C GLU A 124 38.45 7.61 1.60
N GLU A 125 38.72 6.84 0.53
CA GLU A 125 38.07 5.55 0.27
C GLU A 125 38.15 4.58 1.47
N GLY A 126 37.01 4.01 1.89
CA GLY A 126 37.00 2.78 2.70
C GLY A 126 36.08 2.74 3.92
N TYR A 127 35.36 3.81 4.27
CA TYR A 127 34.56 3.87 5.49
C TYR A 127 33.11 4.28 5.22
N GLU A 128 32.17 3.89 6.10
CA GLU A 128 30.77 4.33 6.07
C GLU A 128 30.53 5.29 7.23
N LEU A 129 30.44 6.60 6.92
CA LEU A 129 30.18 7.65 7.90
C LEU A 129 28.79 8.25 7.72
N GLU A 130 28.13 8.54 8.83
CA GLU A 130 26.88 9.32 8.89
C GLU A 130 27.10 10.58 9.75
N PRO A 131 27.74 11.63 9.22
CA PRO A 131 27.84 12.89 9.93
C PRO A 131 26.45 13.53 10.08
N ASN A 132 26.18 14.08 11.26
CA ASN A 132 24.96 14.82 11.56
C ASN A 132 25.30 16.30 11.70
N LEU A 133 24.76 17.15 10.83
CA LEU A 133 25.02 18.59 10.88
C LEU A 133 23.81 19.30 11.47
N SER A 134 24.04 20.19 12.43
CA SER A 134 23.00 21.03 13.02
C SER A 134 23.40 22.50 12.97
N ALA A 135 22.59 23.35 12.37
CA ALA A 135 22.80 24.79 12.42
C ALA A 135 21.71 25.42 13.30
N HIS A 136 22.12 26.25 14.24
CA HIS A 136 21.24 26.97 15.15
C HIS A 136 21.32 28.46 14.85
N LEU A 137 20.19 29.08 14.50
CA LEU A 137 20.07 30.52 14.34
C LEU A 137 19.70 31.13 15.69
N HIS A 138 20.59 31.98 16.21
CA HIS A 138 20.38 32.78 17.41
C HIS A 138 20.03 34.21 16.99
N SER A 139 18.74 34.54 17.06
CA SER A 139 18.26 35.91 16.84
C SER A 139 17.88 36.54 18.17
N ASP A 140 18.32 37.77 18.42
CA ASP A 140 17.89 38.56 19.59
C ASP A 140 16.39 38.91 19.53
N ARG A 141 15.73 38.67 18.38
CA ARG A 141 14.34 39.04 18.10
C ARG A 141 13.34 37.89 18.23
N GLY A 142 13.75 36.67 18.59
CA GLY A 142 12.83 35.53 18.65
C GLY A 142 13.44 34.21 19.13
N PRO A 143 12.65 33.12 19.19
CA PRO A 143 13.15 31.82 19.62
C PRO A 143 14.18 31.26 18.64
N VAL A 144 15.19 30.58 19.17
CA VAL A 144 16.25 29.90 18.39
C VAL A 144 15.62 28.97 17.37
N GLN A 145 15.95 29.16 16.09
CA GLN A 145 15.53 28.26 15.02
C GLN A 145 16.63 27.24 14.76
N SER A 146 16.31 25.95 14.84
CA SER A 146 17.27 24.87 14.58
C SER A 146 16.99 24.26 13.21
N ILE A 147 18.01 24.20 12.36
CA ILE A 147 18.02 23.51 11.08
C ILE A 147 18.87 22.26 11.25
N HIS A 148 18.27 21.08 11.08
CA HIS A 148 18.95 19.80 11.18
C HIS A 148 19.09 19.16 9.79
N GLY A 149 20.29 18.70 9.44
CA GLY A 149 20.57 17.96 8.21
C GLY A 149 21.27 16.63 8.52
N TRP A 150 20.73 15.53 7.99
CA TRP A 150 21.35 14.21 8.06
C TRP A 150 22.03 13.87 6.74
N LEU A 151 23.24 13.30 6.83
CA LEU A 151 23.97 12.79 5.68
C LEU A 151 23.96 11.27 5.67
N GLY A 152 23.37 10.68 4.63
CA GLY A 152 23.37 9.24 4.41
C GLY A 152 23.91 8.88 3.01
N GLY A 153 25.01 8.12 2.98
CA GLY A 153 25.49 7.40 1.80
C GLY A 153 26.78 7.92 1.14
N LYS A 154 27.54 6.98 0.58
CA LYS A 154 28.83 7.19 -0.12
C LYS A 154 28.73 8.23 -1.24
N ASN A 155 29.63 9.22 -1.23
CA ASN A 155 29.81 10.22 -2.28
C ASN A 155 28.52 10.90 -2.78
N LYS A 156 27.71 11.47 -1.88
CA LYS A 156 26.49 12.19 -2.27
C LYS A 156 26.47 13.65 -1.81
N PHE A 157 26.43 14.53 -2.81
CA PHE A 157 26.07 15.93 -2.68
C PHE A 157 24.58 16.04 -2.35
N LEU A 158 24.24 16.54 -1.16
CA LEU A 158 22.86 16.80 -0.78
C LEU A 158 22.73 18.23 -0.23
N PRO A 159 22.22 19.21 -1.00
CA PRO A 159 21.45 20.26 -0.35
C PRO A 159 20.29 19.58 0.37
N SER A 160 20.26 19.63 1.70
CA SER A 160 19.22 18.96 2.51
C SER A 160 17.83 19.39 2.02
N PRO A 161 17.00 18.48 1.49
CA PRO A 161 15.61 18.78 1.21
C PRO A 161 14.80 18.53 2.48
N ALA A 162 14.71 19.54 3.34
CA ALA A 162 13.61 19.59 4.30
C ALA A 162 12.33 19.90 3.51
N HIS A 163 11.43 18.92 3.48
CA HIS A 163 10.12 18.90 2.80
C HIS A 163 9.40 20.26 2.68
N ASP A 164 8.90 20.55 1.47
CA ASP A 164 7.91 21.58 1.10
C ASP A 164 7.51 22.55 2.21
N ASN A 165 8.42 23.48 2.52
CA ASN A 165 8.23 24.93 2.54
C ASN A 165 9.57 25.57 2.92
N ASP A 166 10.16 26.33 1.98
CA ASP A 166 11.19 27.35 2.19
C ASP A 166 11.96 27.32 3.54
N PHE A 167 12.98 26.48 3.72
CA PHE A 167 13.98 26.72 4.78
C PHE A 167 15.04 27.70 4.30
N PHE A 168 14.56 28.87 3.90
CA PHE A 168 15.29 30.10 4.07
C PHE A 168 14.76 30.70 5.36
N SER A 169 15.50 30.58 6.47
CA SER A 169 15.22 31.44 7.61
C SER A 169 15.52 32.86 7.16
N ALA A 170 14.49 33.71 7.14
CA ALA A 170 14.71 35.14 7.04
C ALA A 170 15.60 35.52 8.22
N VAL A 171 16.74 36.11 7.90
CA VAL A 171 17.67 36.64 8.89
C VAL A 171 17.78 38.13 8.74
N TYR A 172 18.04 38.76 9.86
CA TYR A 172 18.18 40.19 9.94
C TYR A 172 19.61 40.54 10.26
N LYS A 173 20.03 41.72 9.79
CA LYS A 173 21.30 42.31 10.15
C LYS A 173 21.53 42.29 11.66
N GLY A 174 22.64 41.70 12.08
CA GLY A 174 23.02 41.53 13.49
C GLY A 174 22.61 40.21 14.12
N ASP A 175 21.83 39.36 13.44
CA ASP A 175 21.60 37.98 13.90
C ASP A 175 22.91 37.18 13.92
N LYS A 176 22.98 36.17 14.81
CA LYS A 176 24.12 35.27 14.96
C LYS A 176 23.74 33.86 14.57
N ILE A 177 24.53 33.23 13.71
CA ILE A 177 24.32 31.85 13.30
C ILE A 177 25.39 31.01 13.96
N VAL A 178 25.00 30.03 14.77
CA VAL A 178 25.90 29.04 15.34
C VAL A 178 25.76 27.76 14.53
N VAL A 179 26.74 27.49 13.67
CA VAL A 179 26.77 26.25 12.89
C VAL A 179 27.52 25.21 13.70
N LYS A 180 26.86 24.12 14.08
CA LYS A 180 27.40 23.04 14.90
C LYS A 180 27.47 21.75 14.09
N SER A 181 28.67 21.20 13.94
CA SER A 181 28.84 19.88 13.33
C SER A 181 28.93 18.80 14.40
N GLU A 182 28.21 17.68 14.20
CA GLU A 182 28.26 16.50 15.05
C GLU A 182 28.52 15.25 14.20
N ALA A 183 29.74 14.73 14.19
CA ALA A 183 30.00 13.44 13.55
C ALA A 183 29.54 12.30 14.49
N ARG A 184 28.72 11.36 13.99
CA ARG A 184 28.41 10.11 14.68
C ARG A 184 29.12 8.96 13.99
N LEU A 185 29.74 8.10 14.79
CA LEU A 185 30.48 6.96 14.29
C LEU A 185 29.73 5.68 14.64
N ARG A 186 29.61 4.80 13.64
CA ARG A 186 29.26 3.39 13.84
C ARG A 186 30.50 2.57 13.54
N SER A 187 31.04 1.90 14.55
CA SER A 187 32.12 0.93 14.38
C SER A 187 31.74 -0.38 15.07
N GLY A 188 32.09 -1.51 14.46
CA GLY A 188 31.95 -2.81 15.11
C GLY A 188 32.95 -2.99 16.27
N PRO A 189 32.73 -3.99 17.14
CA PRO A 189 33.65 -4.28 18.23
C PRO A 189 35.06 -4.62 17.71
N GLY A 190 36.09 -3.91 18.21
CA GLY A 190 37.50 -4.20 17.91
C GLY A 190 38.05 -3.57 16.62
N GLU A 191 37.26 -2.75 15.92
CA GLU A 191 37.71 -2.04 14.72
C GLU A 191 38.46 -0.75 15.08
N ARG A 192 39.59 -0.49 14.41
CA ARG A 192 40.26 0.81 14.47
C ARG A 192 39.54 1.79 13.55
N ALA A 193 38.93 2.81 14.13
CA ALA A 193 38.37 3.91 13.35
C ALA A 193 39.49 4.91 13.00
N PHE A 194 39.95 4.90 11.75
CA PHE A 194 40.86 5.91 11.21
C PHE A 194 40.06 6.96 10.42
N PHE A 195 40.39 8.24 10.61
CA PHE A 195 39.71 9.36 9.96
C PHE A 195 40.71 10.30 9.30
N PRO A 196 40.65 10.40 7.96
CA PRO A 196 40.98 11.63 7.28
C PRO A 196 39.74 12.08 6.51
N CYS A 197 38.89 12.88 7.16
CA CYS A 197 37.86 13.63 6.43
C CYS A 197 38.09 15.12 6.66
N ASP A 198 38.21 15.86 5.55
CA ASP A 198 38.12 17.31 5.55
C ASP A 198 36.63 17.66 5.38
N LEU A 199 36.02 18.26 6.39
CA LEU A 199 34.67 18.82 6.29
C LEU A 199 34.80 20.33 6.10
N LYS A 200 34.28 20.86 5.00
CA LYS A 200 34.14 22.30 4.78
C LYS A 200 32.68 22.68 4.83
N VAL A 201 32.31 23.64 5.66
CA VAL A 201 30.96 24.21 5.72
C VAL A 201 31.02 25.67 5.33
N LYS A 202 30.16 26.11 4.41
CA LYS A 202 30.06 27.50 3.94
C LYS A 202 28.65 28.02 4.17
N ALA A 203 28.52 29.25 4.61
CA ALA A 203 27.25 29.94 4.74
C ALA A 203 27.17 31.07 3.72
N PHE A 204 26.07 31.12 2.96
CA PHE A 204 25.78 32.15 1.98
C PHE A 204 24.55 32.94 2.39
N LEU A 205 24.59 34.26 2.20
CA LEU A 205 23.45 35.16 2.36
C LEU A 205 22.89 35.53 0.99
N LEU A 206 21.59 35.35 0.81
CA LEU A 206 20.86 35.70 -0.40
C LEU A 206 19.98 36.93 -0.12
N PRO A 207 19.88 37.89 -1.08
CA PRO A 207 19.03 39.06 -0.93
C PRO A 207 17.56 38.68 -0.75
N SER A 208 16.83 39.43 0.08
CA SER A 208 15.45 39.17 0.50
C SER A 208 14.40 39.24 -0.63
N GLY A 209 14.78 39.65 -1.85
CA GLY A 209 13.92 39.73 -3.04
C GLY A 209 14.27 38.77 -4.19
N GLY A 210 15.26 37.88 -4.02
CA GLY A 210 15.71 36.98 -5.08
C GLY A 210 14.68 35.89 -5.46
N PRO A 211 14.67 35.39 -6.72
CA PRO A 211 13.83 34.27 -7.12
C PRO A 211 14.10 33.02 -6.27
N LYS A 212 13.11 32.13 -6.13
CA LYS A 212 13.27 30.84 -5.42
C LYS A 212 14.25 29.92 -6.16
N ILE A 213 15.13 29.23 -5.44
CA ILE A 213 16.06 28.24 -6.03
C ILE A 213 15.25 26.98 -6.38
N LYS A 214 15.37 26.50 -7.61
CA LYS A 214 14.87 25.17 -8.02
C LYS A 214 16.07 24.23 -8.06
N ILE A 215 16.12 23.28 -7.15
CA ILE A 215 17.16 22.24 -7.15
C ILE A 215 16.82 21.25 -8.29
N PRO A 216 17.77 20.90 -9.18
CA PRO A 216 17.53 19.89 -10.21
C PRO A 216 17.26 18.53 -9.55
N ASP A 217 16.21 17.84 -10.00
CA ASP A 217 15.89 16.48 -9.57
C ASP A 217 17.00 15.50 -10.00
N GLY A 218 18.03 15.36 -9.16
CA GLY A 218 19.02 14.30 -9.26
C GLY A 218 18.38 12.97 -8.90
N GLY A 219 17.98 12.20 -9.92
CA GLY A 219 17.30 10.93 -9.77
C GLY A 219 18.04 9.91 -8.88
N THR A 220 17.41 9.50 -7.79
CA THR A 220 16.86 8.15 -7.55
C THR A 220 16.25 8.17 -6.15
N ASP A 221 14.94 8.39 -6.10
CA ASP A 221 14.16 8.77 -4.92
C ASP A 221 13.81 7.52 -4.07
N ASN A 222 14.82 6.89 -3.46
CA ASN A 222 14.64 5.73 -2.58
C ASN A 222 14.42 6.09 -1.10
N ASN A 223 14.29 7.39 -0.76
CA ASN A 223 14.10 7.82 0.64
C ASN A 223 12.76 8.55 0.90
N LYS A 224 11.80 8.49 -0.03
CA LYS A 224 10.38 8.76 0.28
C LYS A 224 9.66 7.50 0.76
N GLU A 225 10.09 6.92 1.87
CA GLU A 225 9.31 5.86 2.54
C GLU A 225 9.09 6.17 4.02
N GLY A 226 7.91 6.74 4.30
CA GLY A 226 7.17 6.27 5.46
C GLY A 226 6.93 4.77 5.25
N LYS A 227 7.56 3.93 6.08
CA LYS A 227 7.61 2.47 5.96
C LYS A 227 6.32 1.85 5.41
N VAL A 228 6.51 1.16 4.28
CA VAL A 228 5.54 0.51 3.41
C VAL A 228 4.85 -0.68 4.09
N LEU A 229 3.53 -0.79 3.89
CA LEU A 229 2.82 -2.06 3.95
C LEU A 229 1.97 -2.27 2.70
N SER A 230 1.92 -3.52 2.26
CA SER A 230 1.26 -3.97 1.04
C SER A 230 -0.25 -4.09 1.22
N ILE A 231 -0.98 -3.88 0.12
CA ILE A 231 -2.37 -4.32 0.00
C ILE A 231 -2.38 -5.84 -0.01
N ASN A 232 -2.82 -6.45 1.10
CA ASN A 232 -3.04 -7.88 1.24
C ASN A 232 -4.53 -8.16 1.39
N GLY A 233 -5.11 -8.76 0.35
CA GLY A 233 -6.49 -9.17 0.23
C GLY A 233 -6.79 -9.45 -1.26
N PRO A 234 -7.85 -10.19 -1.61
CA PRO A 234 -8.28 -10.26 -3.00
C PRO A 234 -8.57 -8.82 -3.45
N THR A 235 -7.78 -8.27 -4.38
CA THR A 235 -8.19 -7.04 -5.04
C THR A 235 -9.51 -7.32 -5.70
N PHE A 236 -10.51 -6.55 -5.31
CA PHE A 236 -11.61 -6.27 -6.18
C PHE A 236 -11.14 -5.11 -7.07
N GLU A 237 -11.22 -5.28 -8.39
CA GLU A 237 -11.04 -4.22 -9.38
C GLU A 237 -11.81 -2.95 -8.94
N GLY A 238 -11.31 -1.74 -9.24
CA GLY A 238 -12.07 -0.50 -8.98
C GLY A 238 -11.73 0.29 -7.71
N CYS A 239 -10.55 0.07 -7.11
CA CYS A 239 -9.96 0.99 -6.13
C CYS A 239 -9.00 1.97 -6.84
N TYR A 240 -9.05 3.25 -6.51
CA TYR A 240 -8.22 4.28 -7.12
C TYR A 240 -7.58 5.20 -6.07
N THR A 241 -6.38 5.70 -6.36
CA THR A 241 -5.66 6.67 -5.52
C THR A 241 -5.39 7.98 -6.25
N SER A 242 -5.31 9.10 -5.50
CA SER A 242 -4.98 10.43 -6.00
C SER A 242 -4.28 11.26 -4.93
N GLU A 243 -3.35 12.12 -5.33
CA GLU A 243 -2.59 12.99 -4.40
C GLU A 243 -3.45 14.14 -3.86
N SER A 244 -4.20 14.81 -4.72
CA SER A 244 -5.02 15.98 -4.33
C SER A 244 -6.51 15.64 -4.12
N GLY A 245 -6.94 14.43 -4.50
CA GLY A 245 -8.33 14.01 -4.44
C GLY A 245 -9.24 14.65 -5.50
N ASN A 246 -8.74 15.68 -6.21
CA ASN A 246 -9.37 16.33 -7.37
C ASN A 246 -8.54 16.15 -8.65
N GLY A 247 -7.31 15.64 -8.53
CA GLY A 247 -6.41 15.36 -9.64
C GLY A 247 -6.72 14.01 -10.32
N PRO A 248 -5.83 13.58 -11.22
CA PRO A 248 -5.96 12.28 -11.87
C PRO A 248 -5.98 11.16 -10.83
N TRP A 249 -6.79 10.15 -11.12
CA TRP A 249 -6.93 8.94 -10.31
C TRP A 249 -6.18 7.80 -10.98
N LYS A 250 -5.34 7.12 -10.21
CA LYS A 250 -4.61 5.93 -10.65
C LYS A 250 -5.25 4.71 -10.01
N GLU A 251 -5.47 3.66 -10.80
CA GLU A 251 -5.93 2.39 -10.26
C GLU A 251 -4.89 1.80 -9.30
N VAL A 252 -5.38 1.20 -8.22
CA VAL A 252 -4.57 0.60 -7.16
C VAL A 252 -4.65 -0.92 -7.29
N LYS A 253 -3.51 -1.60 -7.38
CA LYS A 253 -3.38 -3.05 -7.56
C LYS A 253 -2.98 -3.76 -6.26
N VAL A 254 -3.09 -5.09 -6.22
CA VAL A 254 -2.63 -5.90 -5.07
C VAL A 254 -1.14 -5.64 -4.91
N GLY A 255 -0.70 -5.48 -3.66
CA GLY A 255 0.71 -5.21 -3.37
C GLY A 255 1.12 -3.75 -3.51
N ASP A 256 0.29 -2.88 -4.12
CA ASP A 256 0.62 -1.46 -4.18
C ASP A 256 0.70 -0.87 -2.76
N PRO A 257 1.66 0.03 -2.53
CA PRO A 257 1.82 0.69 -1.23
C PRO A 257 0.66 1.65 -0.94
N VAL A 258 0.27 1.70 0.34
CA VAL A 258 -0.70 2.65 0.88
C VAL A 258 0.03 3.83 1.52
N TYR A 259 -0.24 5.04 1.05
CA TYR A 259 0.47 6.26 1.45
C TYR A 259 -0.38 7.14 2.36
N ILE A 260 0.29 7.73 3.34
CA ILE A 260 -0.25 8.81 4.16
C ILE A 260 -0.45 10.05 3.27
N ASP A 261 -1.45 10.85 3.60
CA ASP A 261 -1.85 12.07 2.89
C ASP A 261 -2.34 11.87 1.45
N ARG A 262 -2.60 10.62 1.05
CA ARG A 262 -3.27 10.30 -0.22
C ARG A 262 -4.76 10.02 -0.06
N PHE A 263 -5.49 10.31 -1.13
CA PHE A 263 -6.89 9.95 -1.26
C PHE A 263 -7.02 8.57 -1.88
N TYR A 264 -8.05 7.85 -1.43
CA TYR A 264 -8.47 6.57 -1.98
C TYR A 264 -9.97 6.61 -2.23
N LYS A 265 -10.43 6.01 -3.33
CA LYS A 265 -11.86 5.83 -3.60
C LYS A 265 -12.16 4.46 -4.20
N THR A 266 -13.37 4.00 -3.97
CA THR A 266 -13.97 2.85 -4.62
C THR A 266 -15.03 3.30 -5.64
N ASP A 267 -15.26 2.48 -6.66
CA ASP A 267 -16.33 2.74 -7.62
C ASP A 267 -17.72 2.31 -7.08
N LYS A 268 -18.73 2.38 -7.95
CA LYS A 268 -20.14 2.09 -7.63
C LYS A 268 -20.43 0.59 -7.44
N ASN A 269 -19.59 -0.28 -7.96
CA ASN A 269 -19.79 -1.72 -8.01
C ASN A 269 -18.88 -2.47 -7.04
N THR A 270 -17.76 -1.90 -6.65
CA THR A 270 -16.71 -2.62 -5.91
C THR A 270 -16.34 -1.96 -4.59
N GLY A 271 -15.83 -2.77 -3.66
CA GLY A 271 -15.24 -2.32 -2.40
C GLY A 271 -13.73 -2.53 -2.41
N ALA A 272 -13.04 -2.09 -1.36
CA ALA A 272 -11.61 -2.33 -1.21
C ALA A 272 -11.25 -2.61 0.24
N GLU A 273 -10.20 -3.38 0.49
CA GLU A 273 -9.60 -3.53 1.82
C GLU A 273 -8.18 -2.98 1.77
N LEU A 274 -7.86 -2.06 2.69
CA LEU A 274 -6.53 -1.45 2.80
C LEU A 274 -5.94 -1.79 4.18
N ARG A 275 -4.63 -2.01 4.21
CA ARG A 275 -3.86 -2.08 5.45
C ARG A 275 -3.17 -0.74 5.67
N LEU A 276 -3.28 -0.19 6.88
CA LEU A 276 -2.66 1.08 7.20
C LEU A 276 -1.17 0.91 7.49
N PRO A 277 -0.32 1.89 7.14
CA PRO A 277 1.10 1.84 7.45
C PRO A 277 1.37 1.93 8.96
N SER A 278 2.60 1.56 9.34
CA SER A 278 3.10 1.68 10.73
C SER A 278 2.86 3.09 11.29
N PRO A 279 2.45 3.23 12.57
CA PRO A 279 2.50 2.23 13.63
C PRO A 279 1.23 1.37 13.80
N HIS A 280 0.34 1.39 12.82
CA HIS A 280 -0.95 0.70 12.86
C HIS A 280 -1.02 -0.44 11.83
N SER A 281 0.10 -1.16 11.64
CA SER A 281 0.28 -2.19 10.61
C SER A 281 -0.80 -3.26 10.54
N ASP A 282 -1.44 -3.53 11.68
CA ASP A 282 -2.48 -4.54 11.82
C ASP A 282 -3.90 -3.96 11.68
N THR A 283 -4.02 -2.66 11.41
CA THR A 283 -5.30 -2.01 11.17
C THR A 283 -5.73 -2.22 9.73
N ARG A 284 -6.90 -2.82 9.57
CA ARG A 284 -7.53 -3.10 8.28
C ARG A 284 -8.75 -2.22 8.13
N ILE A 285 -8.85 -1.52 7.01
CA ILE A 285 -10.02 -0.73 6.66
C ILE A 285 -10.66 -1.29 5.41
N LYS A 286 -11.95 -1.61 5.48
CA LYS A 286 -12.76 -2.08 4.37
C LYS A 286 -13.66 -0.97 3.89
N LEU A 287 -13.36 -0.44 2.71
CA LEU A 287 -14.14 0.56 1.99
C LEU A 287 -15.30 -0.14 1.26
N ARG A 288 -16.53 0.32 1.47
CA ARG A 288 -17.69 -0.11 0.69
C ARG A 288 -17.73 0.61 -0.65
N ARG A 289 -18.65 0.24 -1.55
CA ARG A 289 -18.91 0.95 -2.81
C ARG A 289 -19.15 2.45 -2.58
N ASN A 290 -18.74 3.28 -3.55
CA ASN A 290 -18.85 4.74 -3.51
C ASN A 290 -18.25 5.39 -2.26
N THR A 291 -17.13 4.87 -1.77
CA THR A 291 -16.45 5.41 -0.59
C THR A 291 -15.21 6.18 -1.02
N LYS A 292 -15.02 7.39 -0.48
CA LYS A 292 -13.81 8.19 -0.67
C LYS A 292 -13.22 8.54 0.70
N ILE A 293 -11.94 8.26 0.87
CA ILE A 293 -11.20 8.56 2.09
C ILE A 293 -9.90 9.30 1.78
N ARG A 294 -9.30 9.90 2.81
CA ARG A 294 -7.90 10.32 2.84
C ARG A 294 -7.23 9.69 4.06
N ILE A 295 -6.08 9.07 3.87
CA ILE A 295 -5.28 8.57 5.00
C ILE A 295 -4.54 9.77 5.57
N VAL A 296 -4.61 9.99 6.88
CA VAL A 296 -4.02 11.17 7.52
C VAL A 296 -3.03 10.77 8.59
N LYS A 297 -1.89 11.47 8.64
CA LYS A 297 -0.87 11.27 9.66
C LYS A 297 -1.42 11.55 11.06
N ARG A 298 -2.34 12.52 11.15
CA ARG A 298 -2.90 12.99 12.41
C ARG A 298 -4.30 13.56 12.22
N ILE A 299 -5.26 13.01 12.95
CA ILE A 299 -6.60 13.57 13.09
C ILE A 299 -6.53 14.77 14.04
N HIS A 300 -7.12 15.88 13.60
CA HIS A 300 -6.75 17.24 14.03
C HIS A 300 -6.86 17.47 15.55
N LYS A 301 -7.74 16.73 16.24
CA LYS A 301 -8.00 16.90 17.68
C LYS A 301 -7.50 15.77 18.58
N THR A 302 -7.46 14.53 18.10
CA THR A 302 -7.08 13.37 18.92
C THR A 302 -5.57 13.13 18.93
N LYS A 303 -4.82 13.77 18.01
CA LYS A 303 -3.41 13.49 17.72
C LYS A 303 -3.13 12.04 17.27
N ARG A 304 -4.17 11.24 17.00
CA ARG A 304 -4.09 9.85 16.53
C ARG A 304 -3.91 9.82 15.02
N SER A 305 -3.19 8.83 14.49
CA SER A 305 -3.23 8.55 13.04
C SER A 305 -4.59 7.98 12.69
N GLY A 306 -5.02 8.16 11.45
CA GLY A 306 -6.36 7.72 11.10
C GLY A 306 -6.76 7.95 9.66
N VAL A 307 -8.07 7.93 9.46
CA VAL A 307 -8.69 8.09 8.16
C VAL A 307 -9.68 9.24 8.21
N PHE A 308 -9.59 10.14 7.24
CA PHE A 308 -10.62 11.13 6.97
C PHE A 308 -11.60 10.57 5.92
N LEU A 309 -12.82 10.23 6.34
CA LEU A 309 -13.89 9.75 5.47
C LEU A 309 -14.62 10.93 4.83
N VAL A 310 -14.43 11.08 3.51
CA VAL A 310 -14.98 12.18 2.71
C VAL A 310 -16.44 11.90 2.33
N VAL A 311 -16.77 10.65 1.97
CA VAL A 311 -18.12 10.17 1.66
C VAL A 311 -18.15 8.65 1.66
N GLY A 312 -19.32 8.07 1.94
CA GLY A 312 -19.56 6.63 1.82
C GLY A 312 -19.46 5.92 3.16
N ARG A 313 -18.91 4.71 3.17
CA ARG A 313 -18.91 3.85 4.35
C ARG A 313 -17.64 3.03 4.43
N LEU A 314 -16.99 3.06 5.59
CA LEU A 314 -15.85 2.22 5.89
C LEU A 314 -16.08 1.41 7.16
N MET A 315 -15.60 0.18 7.15
CA MET A 315 -15.51 -0.68 8.33
C MET A 315 -14.04 -0.74 8.74
N SER A 316 -13.74 -0.49 10.00
CA SER A 316 -12.39 -0.51 10.54
C SER A 316 -12.26 -1.65 11.53
N LEU A 317 -11.26 -2.50 11.32
CA LEU A 317 -10.77 -3.47 12.29
C LEU A 317 -9.40 -3.01 12.77
N PHE A 318 -9.35 -2.42 13.96
CA PHE A 318 -8.11 -1.91 14.52
C PHE A 318 -7.34 -3.00 15.27
N GLY A 319 -6.26 -3.50 14.65
CA GLY A 319 -5.35 -4.48 15.26
C GLY A 319 -4.10 -3.87 15.90
N GLY A 320 -3.94 -2.54 15.89
CA GLY A 320 -2.72 -1.87 16.36
C GLY A 320 -2.60 -1.81 17.90
N ASP A 321 -1.43 -1.40 18.37
CA ASP A 321 -1.16 -1.12 19.78
C ASP A 321 -2.18 -0.12 20.34
N LYS A 322 -2.93 -0.56 21.37
CA LYS A 322 -3.98 0.24 22.03
C LYS A 322 -3.45 1.60 22.49
N SER A 323 -2.18 1.69 22.90
CA SER A 323 -1.55 2.94 23.37
C SER A 323 -1.41 4.01 22.29
N LYS A 324 -1.42 3.63 21.00
CA LYS A 324 -1.25 4.56 19.88
C LYS A 324 -2.58 5.14 19.40
N GLY A 325 -3.68 4.44 19.69
CA GLY A 325 -5.05 4.80 19.32
C GLY A 325 -5.28 4.87 17.80
N TYR A 326 -6.53 4.85 17.38
CA TYR A 326 -6.92 5.09 15.99
C TYR A 326 -8.18 5.93 15.95
N ALA A 327 -8.39 6.68 14.88
CA ALA A 327 -9.63 7.41 14.69
C ALA A 327 -10.06 7.46 13.22
N VAL A 328 -11.36 7.60 13.03
CA VAL A 328 -12.00 7.94 11.76
C VAL A 328 -12.65 9.30 11.95
N GLU A 329 -12.23 10.25 11.13
CA GLU A 329 -12.77 11.61 11.11
C GLU A 329 -13.66 11.79 9.88
N THR A 330 -14.78 12.49 10.05
CA THR A 330 -15.66 12.96 8.97
C THR A 330 -15.76 14.48 9.05
N TYR A 331 -16.68 15.09 8.30
CA TYR A 331 -16.89 16.54 8.39
C TYR A 331 -17.50 17.00 9.72
N ASN A 332 -18.23 16.13 10.43
CA ASN A 332 -18.95 16.50 11.65
C ASN A 332 -18.67 15.58 12.86
N CYS A 333 -17.98 14.46 12.67
CA CYS A 333 -17.79 13.44 13.71
C CYS A 333 -16.34 12.92 13.76
N ILE A 334 -15.85 12.62 14.95
CA ILE A 334 -14.62 11.86 15.19
C ILE A 334 -15.00 10.60 15.97
N ALA A 335 -14.72 9.42 15.41
CA ALA A 335 -14.85 8.13 16.06
C ALA A 335 -13.46 7.61 16.41
N ALA A 336 -13.12 7.53 17.70
CA ALA A 336 -11.79 7.20 18.19
C ALA A 336 -11.80 5.94 19.07
N VAL A 337 -10.77 5.10 18.92
CA VAL A 337 -10.72 3.77 19.53
C VAL A 337 -9.33 3.39 20.04
N GLU A 338 -9.31 2.37 20.89
CA GLU A 338 -8.12 1.69 21.45
C GLU A 338 -8.32 0.16 21.42
N GLY A 339 -8.51 -0.44 20.22
CA GLY A 339 -8.60 -1.91 20.05
C GLY A 339 -9.99 -2.47 19.72
N THR A 340 -10.57 -2.18 18.54
CA THR A 340 -12.00 -2.45 18.26
C THR A 340 -12.36 -2.66 16.77
N GLU A 341 -13.54 -3.24 16.53
CA GLU A 341 -14.20 -3.26 15.22
C GLU A 341 -15.43 -2.34 15.19
N PHE A 342 -15.48 -1.43 14.22
CA PHE A 342 -16.59 -0.48 14.07
C PHE A 342 -16.77 -0.01 12.62
N GLU A 343 -17.97 0.44 12.29
CA GLU A 343 -18.34 1.01 11.01
C GLU A 343 -18.62 2.51 11.15
N VAL A 344 -18.11 3.29 10.19
CA VAL A 344 -18.43 4.71 10.04
C VAL A 344 -18.98 4.95 8.65
N ALA A 345 -20.16 5.57 8.58
CA ALA A 345 -20.76 6.03 7.33
C ALA A 345 -20.93 7.55 7.37
N TYR A 346 -20.66 8.22 6.26
CA TYR A 346 -20.92 9.64 6.09
C TYR A 346 -21.71 9.88 4.80
N ASP A 347 -22.92 10.41 4.98
CA ASP A 347 -23.77 10.87 3.90
C ASP A 347 -23.48 12.35 3.64
N SER A 348 -22.92 12.66 2.47
CA SER A 348 -22.53 14.02 2.11
C SER A 348 -23.69 14.91 1.67
N LEU A 349 -24.87 14.34 1.37
CA LEU A 349 -26.09 15.06 1.03
C LEU A 349 -26.85 15.44 2.30
N LEU A 350 -27.03 14.48 3.21
CA LEU A 350 -27.67 14.70 4.51
C LEU A 350 -26.73 15.36 5.52
N LYS A 351 -25.44 15.41 5.21
CA LYS A 351 -24.37 15.87 6.10
C LYS A 351 -24.46 15.18 7.47
N GLN A 352 -24.51 13.86 7.43
CA GLN A 352 -24.79 13.04 8.59
C GLN A 352 -23.80 11.88 8.66
N SER A 353 -23.17 11.73 9.83
CA SER A 353 -22.33 10.59 10.17
C SER A 353 -23.11 9.59 11.01
N THR A 354 -22.90 8.32 10.72
CA THR A 354 -23.34 7.21 11.56
C THR A 354 -22.12 6.43 12.01
N VAL A 355 -22.04 6.11 13.30
CA VAL A 355 -21.04 5.22 13.87
C VAL A 355 -21.74 4.03 14.50
N SER A 356 -21.31 2.81 14.19
CA SER A 356 -21.87 1.57 14.76
C SER A 356 -20.74 0.67 15.22
N VAL A 357 -20.83 0.17 16.44
CA VAL A 357 -19.76 -0.61 17.07
C VAL A 357 -20.10 -2.09 17.04
N SER A 358 -19.24 -2.89 16.41
CA SER A 358 -19.41 -4.35 16.35
C SER A 358 -18.71 -5.02 17.54
N GLU A 359 -17.55 -4.50 17.94
CA GLU A 359 -16.75 -5.03 19.05
C GLU A 359 -16.06 -3.89 19.82
N GLY A 360 -15.96 -4.03 21.13
CA GLY A 360 -15.22 -3.12 22.01
C GLY A 360 -15.92 -1.79 22.27
N GLU A 361 -15.14 -0.72 22.45
CA GLU A 361 -15.63 0.62 22.80
C GLU A 361 -15.07 1.71 21.86
N VAL A 362 -15.97 2.56 21.37
CA VAL A 362 -15.65 3.67 20.47
C VAL A 362 -16.13 4.98 21.08
N ASN A 363 -15.22 5.92 21.30
CA ASN A 363 -15.58 7.29 21.65
C ASN A 363 -15.99 8.04 20.39
N VAL A 364 -17.25 8.46 20.34
CA VAL A 364 -17.80 9.27 19.25
C VAL A 364 -17.98 10.68 19.75
N SER A 365 -17.34 11.65 19.09
CA SER A 365 -17.40 13.05 19.48
C SER A 365 -17.74 13.94 18.29
N CYS A 366 -18.41 15.07 18.55
CA CYS A 366 -18.57 16.06 17.49
C CYS A 366 -17.22 16.70 17.14
N LYS A 367 -16.95 16.85 15.84
CA LYS A 367 -15.71 17.47 15.36
C LYS A 367 -15.57 18.91 15.87
N ASN A 368 -16.65 19.69 15.92
CA ASN A 368 -16.59 21.10 16.32
C ASN A 368 -16.67 21.29 17.84
N ASP A 369 -17.29 20.35 18.56
CA ASP A 369 -17.45 20.38 20.01
C ASP A 369 -17.11 19.00 20.62
N PRO A 370 -15.82 18.76 20.93
CA PRO A 370 -15.37 17.46 21.43
C PRO A 370 -15.93 17.10 22.81
N LEU A 371 -16.42 18.09 23.57
CA LEU A 371 -17.06 17.85 24.86
C LEU A 371 -18.41 17.13 24.69
N LYS A 372 -19.06 17.30 23.54
CA LYS A 372 -20.18 16.46 23.11
C LYS A 372 -19.66 15.15 22.56
N SER A 373 -19.39 14.22 23.47
CA SER A 373 -18.96 12.87 23.14
C SER A 373 -19.80 11.81 23.86
N HIS A 374 -19.90 10.64 23.24
CA HIS A 374 -20.50 9.46 23.80
C HIS A 374 -19.59 8.27 23.56
N ASN A 375 -19.41 7.45 24.59
CA ASN A 375 -18.84 6.14 24.41
C ASN A 375 -19.92 5.18 23.93
N LEU A 376 -19.61 4.50 22.83
CA LEU A 376 -20.40 3.44 22.26
C LEU A 376 -19.73 2.11 22.57
N ILE A 377 -20.49 1.15 23.09
CA ILE A 377 -20.04 -0.24 23.23
C ILE A 377 -20.60 -1.11 22.09
N ALA A 378 -20.13 -2.34 21.97
CA ALA A 378 -20.63 -3.31 21.00
C ALA A 378 -22.18 -3.37 20.97
N GLY A 379 -22.74 -3.27 19.77
CA GLY A 379 -24.18 -3.23 19.52
C GLY A 379 -24.82 -1.82 19.57
N GLU A 380 -24.09 -0.81 20.02
CA GLU A 380 -24.58 0.57 20.05
C GLU A 380 -24.27 1.32 18.75
N LYS A 381 -25.11 2.34 18.49
CA LYS A 381 -24.99 3.23 17.35
C LYS A 381 -25.18 4.68 17.78
N ALA A 382 -24.43 5.58 17.17
CA ALA A 382 -24.67 7.01 17.22
C ALA A 382 -24.84 7.59 15.83
N THR A 383 -25.64 8.65 15.77
CA THR A 383 -25.77 9.50 14.58
C THR A 383 -25.37 10.93 14.95
N VAL A 384 -24.59 11.59 14.09
CA VAL A 384 -24.12 12.96 14.26
C VAL A 384 -24.45 13.74 13.00
N ASN A 385 -25.22 14.82 13.10
CA ASN A 385 -25.44 15.75 11.99
C ASN A 385 -24.47 16.94 12.04
N ASP A 386 -24.57 17.84 11.06
CA ASP A 386 -23.72 19.04 10.99
C ASP A 386 -23.90 20.02 12.16
N ASP A 387 -25.05 20.01 12.83
CA ASP A 387 -25.32 20.83 14.01
C ASP A 387 -24.72 20.24 15.31
N CYS A 388 -23.88 19.21 15.20
CA CYS A 388 -23.37 18.44 16.35
C CYS A 388 -24.48 17.84 17.22
N LEU A 389 -25.65 17.53 16.66
CA LEU A 389 -26.67 16.76 17.39
C LEU A 389 -26.27 15.29 17.35
N LEU A 390 -25.62 14.86 18.43
CA LEU A 390 -25.26 13.48 18.64
C LEU A 390 -26.44 12.76 19.29
N GLN A 391 -27.03 11.83 18.55
CA GLN A 391 -28.09 10.97 19.04
C GLN A 391 -27.55 9.56 19.20
N LYS A 392 -27.34 9.17 20.46
CA LYS A 392 -27.06 7.78 20.80
C LYS A 392 -28.37 7.01 20.76
N SER A 393 -28.43 5.97 19.94
CA SER A 393 -29.49 4.98 19.98
C SER A 393 -28.92 3.72 20.61
N ASN A 394 -29.36 3.41 21.83
CA ASN A 394 -29.09 2.11 22.43
C ASN A 394 -29.86 1.07 21.60
N GLY A 395 -29.18 0.05 21.10
CA GLY A 395 -29.86 -1.23 20.88
C GLY A 395 -30.40 -1.64 22.25
N VAL A 396 -31.71 -1.53 22.44
CA VAL A 396 -32.37 -1.43 23.76
C VAL A 396 -31.89 -2.50 24.76
N HIS A 397 -31.40 -2.06 25.93
CA HIS A 397 -31.40 -2.85 27.17
C HIS A 397 -31.68 -1.91 28.36
N ASP A 398 -32.90 -1.94 28.90
CA ASP A 398 -33.30 -1.34 30.20
C ASP A 398 -34.02 -2.44 31.03
N PRO A 399 -33.70 -2.67 32.32
CA PRO A 399 -34.02 -3.91 33.02
C PRO A 399 -35.35 -3.94 33.82
N ARG A 400 -36.30 -3.01 33.67
CA ARG A 400 -37.51 -2.99 34.55
C ARG A 400 -38.87 -2.75 33.91
N VAL A 401 -39.06 -3.16 32.65
CA VAL A 401 -40.42 -3.37 32.12
C VAL A 401 -40.49 -4.78 31.57
N GLN A 402 -41.57 -5.48 31.95
CA GLN A 402 -41.82 -6.90 31.71
C GLN A 402 -41.31 -7.38 30.34
N ASN A 403 -40.38 -8.34 30.41
CA ASN A 403 -39.73 -9.06 29.32
C ASN A 403 -40.32 -8.80 27.91
N PRO A 404 -39.88 -7.77 27.17
CA PRO A 404 -40.20 -7.68 25.77
C PRO A 404 -39.35 -8.73 25.06
N GLU A 405 -40.02 -9.64 24.36
CA GLU A 405 -39.41 -10.66 23.50
C GLU A 405 -38.26 -10.06 22.68
N PRO A 406 -37.14 -10.80 22.52
CA PRO A 406 -35.96 -10.31 21.82
C PRO A 406 -36.35 -9.75 20.45
N THR A 407 -36.03 -8.48 20.21
CA THR A 407 -36.28 -7.80 18.93
C THR A 407 -35.48 -8.52 17.85
N THR A 408 -36.12 -9.49 17.21
CA THR A 408 -35.50 -10.38 16.24
C THR A 408 -35.17 -9.56 15.01
N VAL A 409 -33.89 -9.24 14.80
CA VAL A 409 -33.41 -8.57 13.58
C VAL A 409 -33.74 -9.45 12.39
N ALA A 410 -34.30 -8.86 11.34
CA ALA A 410 -34.61 -9.59 10.12
C ALA A 410 -33.31 -10.10 9.47
N THR A 411 -33.21 -11.41 9.25
CA THR A 411 -32.04 -12.03 8.61
C THR A 411 -32.48 -13.04 7.57
N MET A 412 -31.71 -13.17 6.50
CA MET A 412 -31.87 -14.25 5.52
C MET A 412 -30.51 -14.88 5.20
N ASN A 413 -30.52 -16.18 4.96
CA ASN A 413 -29.36 -16.92 4.48
C ASN A 413 -29.78 -18.02 3.50
N LEU A 414 -28.86 -18.38 2.62
CA LEU A 414 -29.02 -19.44 1.63
C LEU A 414 -27.99 -20.54 1.94
N ASP A 415 -28.31 -21.78 1.56
CA ASP A 415 -27.37 -22.90 1.65
C ASP A 415 -26.17 -22.73 0.71
N LYS A 416 -26.39 -22.06 -0.43
CA LYS A 416 -25.38 -21.70 -1.43
C LYS A 416 -25.79 -20.43 -2.18
N THR A 417 -24.87 -19.84 -2.92
CA THR A 417 -25.08 -18.57 -3.64
C THR A 417 -25.12 -18.70 -5.16
N SER A 418 -25.06 -19.92 -5.69
CA SER A 418 -25.13 -20.22 -7.12
C SER A 418 -26.05 -21.40 -7.37
N PHE A 419 -27.01 -21.22 -8.27
CA PHE A 419 -28.04 -22.21 -8.59
C PHE A 419 -28.18 -22.39 -10.10
N GLU A 420 -28.57 -23.59 -10.52
CA GLU A 420 -28.96 -23.83 -11.92
C GLU A 420 -30.38 -23.30 -12.19
N PRO A 421 -30.71 -22.94 -13.44
CA PRO A 421 -32.07 -22.58 -13.82
C PRO A 421 -33.09 -23.65 -13.37
N GLY A 422 -34.12 -23.25 -12.60
CA GLY A 422 -35.18 -24.13 -12.09
C GLY A 422 -34.82 -24.97 -10.86
N GLU A 423 -33.58 -24.91 -10.38
CA GLU A 423 -33.14 -25.57 -9.14
C GLU A 423 -33.94 -25.07 -7.92
N MET A 424 -34.19 -25.94 -6.94
CA MET A 424 -34.83 -25.51 -5.68
C MET A 424 -33.84 -24.73 -4.81
N ILE A 425 -34.29 -23.58 -4.31
CA ILE A 425 -33.55 -22.72 -3.39
C ILE A 425 -34.27 -22.73 -2.04
N ASN A 426 -33.54 -23.06 -0.97
CA ASN A 426 -34.01 -22.89 0.39
C ASN A 426 -33.50 -21.56 0.96
N VAL A 427 -34.44 -20.73 1.42
CA VAL A 427 -34.17 -19.45 2.07
C VAL A 427 -34.55 -19.58 3.52
N HIS A 428 -33.54 -19.57 4.39
CA HIS A 428 -33.73 -19.54 5.82
C HIS A 428 -33.89 -18.10 6.25
N PHE A 429 -34.92 -17.82 7.06
CA PHE A 429 -35.20 -16.47 7.51
C PHE A 429 -35.48 -16.39 9.00
N LYS A 430 -35.23 -15.21 9.56
CA LYS A 430 -35.80 -14.71 10.80
C LYS A 430 -36.41 -13.33 10.53
N ALA A 431 -37.55 -13.05 11.14
CA ALA A 431 -38.29 -11.81 10.97
C ALA A 431 -38.85 -11.32 12.31
N PRO A 432 -38.95 -9.99 12.54
CA PRO A 432 -39.65 -9.45 13.70
C PRO A 432 -41.10 -9.92 13.78
N GLY A 433 -41.56 -10.34 14.97
CA GLY A 433 -42.98 -10.69 15.21
C GLY A 433 -43.95 -9.52 15.05
N THR A 434 -43.43 -8.29 14.99
CA THR A 434 -44.20 -7.08 14.73
C THR A 434 -44.63 -6.95 13.27
N PHE A 435 -44.04 -7.72 12.34
CA PHE A 435 -44.42 -7.65 10.94
C PHE A 435 -45.88 -8.08 10.75
N PRO A 436 -46.68 -7.37 9.94
CA PRO A 436 -48.01 -7.81 9.54
C PRO A 436 -47.97 -9.13 8.75
N ASN A 437 -49.12 -9.77 8.58
CA ASN A 437 -49.26 -11.02 7.82
C ASN A 437 -48.77 -10.89 6.37
N ASN A 438 -48.98 -9.72 5.76
CA ASN A 438 -48.60 -9.42 4.38
C ASN A 438 -47.13 -8.99 4.22
N ALA A 439 -46.29 -9.07 5.25
CA ALA A 439 -44.84 -8.97 5.05
C ALA A 439 -44.37 -10.15 4.20
N TRP A 440 -43.36 -9.97 3.34
CA TRP A 440 -43.05 -10.95 2.30
C TRP A 440 -41.55 -11.06 2.00
N ILE A 441 -41.17 -12.20 1.42
CA ILE A 441 -39.85 -12.44 0.82
C ILE A 441 -40.07 -12.77 -0.65
N GLY A 442 -39.31 -12.16 -1.55
CA GLY A 442 -39.35 -12.53 -2.97
C GLY A 442 -38.00 -12.47 -3.67
N ILE A 443 -37.97 -13.02 -4.88
CA ILE A 443 -36.84 -13.05 -5.79
C ILE A 443 -36.95 -11.84 -6.71
N ILE A 444 -35.98 -10.94 -6.66
CA ILE A 444 -35.93 -9.73 -7.48
C ILE A 444 -34.61 -9.72 -8.25
N PRO A 445 -34.59 -9.41 -9.57
CA PRO A 445 -33.33 -9.22 -10.29
C PRO A 445 -32.47 -8.16 -9.61
N SER A 446 -31.18 -8.44 -9.38
CA SER A 446 -30.31 -7.51 -8.61
C SER A 446 -30.09 -6.16 -9.30
N SER A 447 -30.44 -6.02 -10.58
CA SER A 447 -30.42 -4.75 -11.30
C SER A 447 -31.50 -3.77 -10.85
N ILE A 448 -32.56 -4.26 -10.20
CA ILE A 448 -33.65 -3.42 -9.68
C ILE A 448 -33.16 -2.71 -8.41
N PRO A 449 -33.35 -1.37 -8.29
CA PRO A 449 -32.91 -0.63 -7.11
C PRO A 449 -33.47 -1.22 -5.80
N HIS A 450 -32.64 -1.25 -4.76
CA HIS A 450 -33.06 -1.69 -3.42
C HIS A 450 -33.91 -0.62 -2.72
N GLY A 451 -34.70 -1.05 -1.74
CA GLY A 451 -35.35 -0.18 -0.76
C GLY A 451 -36.87 -0.15 -0.81
N SER A 452 -37.45 0.32 -1.91
CA SER A 452 -38.92 0.45 -2.01
C SER A 452 -39.59 -0.89 -2.27
N GLU A 453 -40.61 -1.22 -1.49
CA GLU A 453 -41.43 -2.41 -1.72
C GLU A 453 -42.24 -2.32 -3.02
N GLU A 454 -42.82 -1.15 -3.33
CA GLU A 454 -43.59 -0.93 -4.56
C GLU A 454 -42.75 -1.15 -5.83
N GLU A 455 -41.47 -0.81 -5.78
CA GLU A 455 -40.56 -1.04 -6.92
C GLU A 455 -40.20 -2.52 -7.04
N ASN A 456 -39.94 -3.18 -5.91
CA ASN A 456 -39.58 -4.59 -5.90
C ASN A 456 -40.77 -5.49 -6.29
N GLU A 457 -42.00 -5.13 -5.91
CA GLU A 457 -43.25 -5.84 -6.28
C GLU A 457 -43.52 -5.79 -7.79
N LYS A 458 -43.10 -4.74 -8.51
CA LYS A 458 -43.26 -4.66 -9.98
C LYS A 458 -42.33 -5.62 -10.72
N HIS A 459 -41.31 -6.13 -10.06
CA HIS A 459 -40.19 -6.85 -10.67
C HIS A 459 -39.89 -8.19 -10.02
N ASP A 460 -40.72 -8.64 -9.08
CA ASP A 460 -40.52 -9.91 -8.44
C ASP A 460 -40.82 -11.07 -9.42
N VAL A 461 -39.97 -12.08 -9.38
CA VAL A 461 -40.10 -13.28 -10.20
C VAL A 461 -40.92 -14.34 -9.45
N ALA A 462 -40.85 -14.32 -8.12
CA ALA A 462 -41.64 -15.13 -7.21
C ALA A 462 -41.58 -14.53 -5.81
N TYR A 463 -42.64 -14.67 -5.03
CA TYR A 463 -42.72 -14.20 -3.64
C TYR A 463 -43.52 -15.14 -2.77
N GLN A 464 -43.31 -15.03 -1.45
CA GLN A 464 -44.11 -15.70 -0.42
C GLN A 464 -44.33 -14.76 0.78
N TYR A 465 -45.55 -14.74 1.31
CA TYR A 465 -45.86 -14.02 2.54
C TYR A 465 -45.32 -14.74 3.77
N LEU A 466 -44.80 -13.97 4.71
CA LEU A 466 -44.32 -14.46 6.00
C LEU A 466 -45.47 -15.01 6.85
N ASP A 467 -46.69 -14.50 6.71
CA ASP A 467 -47.88 -14.94 7.44
C ASP A 467 -47.63 -15.03 8.95
N LYS A 468 -47.06 -13.95 9.51
CA LYS A 468 -46.67 -13.84 10.93
C LYS A 468 -45.58 -14.81 11.41
N ARG A 469 -44.96 -15.61 10.53
CA ARG A 469 -43.80 -16.42 10.90
C ARG A 469 -42.60 -15.54 11.22
N THR A 470 -42.03 -15.73 12.40
CA THR A 470 -40.81 -15.03 12.86
C THR A 470 -39.53 -15.76 12.50
N SER A 471 -39.63 -17.01 12.04
CA SER A 471 -38.52 -17.77 11.46
C SER A 471 -39.04 -18.93 10.62
N GLY A 472 -38.18 -19.47 9.78
CA GLY A 472 -38.50 -20.66 9.00
C GLY A 472 -37.63 -20.80 7.76
N THR A 473 -38.05 -21.71 6.88
CA THR A 473 -37.44 -21.93 5.57
C THR A 473 -38.52 -21.80 4.52
N PHE A 474 -38.27 -20.99 3.49
CA PHE A 474 -39.03 -21.02 2.26
C PHE A 474 -38.29 -21.75 1.17
N SER A 475 -39.03 -22.47 0.33
CA SER A 475 -38.49 -23.07 -0.87
C SER A 475 -39.01 -22.32 -2.09
N PHE A 476 -38.10 -21.89 -2.94
CA PHE A 476 -38.38 -21.23 -4.22
C PHE A 476 -37.73 -22.01 -5.36
N ARG A 477 -38.14 -21.77 -6.61
CA ARG A 477 -37.40 -22.20 -7.79
C ARG A 477 -36.50 -21.08 -8.27
N ALA A 478 -35.24 -21.39 -8.55
CA ALA A 478 -34.33 -20.50 -9.22
C ALA A 478 -34.94 -20.03 -10.55
N PRO A 479 -34.88 -18.72 -10.87
CA PRO A 479 -35.35 -18.19 -12.15
C PRO A 479 -34.82 -18.99 -13.35
N ALA A 480 -35.63 -19.11 -14.41
CA ALA A 480 -35.22 -19.83 -15.62
C ALA A 480 -34.14 -19.08 -16.42
N ILE A 481 -34.04 -17.76 -16.23
CA ILE A 481 -33.11 -16.88 -16.92
C ILE A 481 -31.85 -16.73 -16.06
N GLU A 482 -30.68 -16.99 -16.65
CA GLU A 482 -29.40 -16.77 -15.98
C GLU A 482 -29.20 -15.29 -15.63
N GLY A 483 -28.57 -15.01 -14.49
CA GLY A 483 -28.38 -13.65 -14.01
C GLY A 483 -28.16 -13.57 -12.50
N ASN A 484 -28.03 -12.34 -12.01
CA ASN A 484 -27.92 -12.05 -10.58
C ASN A 484 -29.29 -11.65 -10.03
N TYR A 485 -29.64 -12.25 -8.90
CA TYR A 485 -30.92 -12.05 -8.22
C TYR A 485 -30.69 -11.88 -6.72
N ASP A 486 -31.64 -11.25 -6.06
CA ASP A 486 -31.68 -11.13 -4.61
C ASP A 486 -32.97 -11.76 -4.09
N PHE A 487 -32.87 -12.50 -2.99
CA PHE A 487 -34.00 -12.59 -2.08
C PHE A 487 -34.06 -11.29 -1.28
N ARG A 488 -35.20 -10.61 -1.28
CA ARG A 488 -35.42 -9.38 -0.50
C ARG A 488 -36.62 -9.57 0.41
N MET A 489 -36.49 -9.17 1.68
CA MET A 489 -37.57 -9.21 2.65
C MET A 489 -38.14 -7.81 2.84
N HIS A 490 -39.47 -7.70 2.79
CA HIS A 490 -40.21 -6.47 2.99
C HIS A 490 -41.09 -6.57 4.23
N ASN A 491 -41.13 -5.50 5.02
CA ASN A 491 -41.89 -5.48 6.28
C ASN A 491 -43.41 -5.38 6.12
N THR A 492 -43.95 -5.09 4.93
CA THR A 492 -45.39 -5.07 4.62
C THR A 492 -45.58 -4.97 3.11
N SER A 493 -46.71 -5.43 2.57
CA SER A 493 -47.08 -5.25 1.16
C SER A 493 -47.87 -3.95 0.89
N SER A 494 -47.72 -2.95 1.76
CA SER A 494 -48.50 -1.71 1.70
C SER A 494 -47.56 -0.55 1.97
N ASN A 495 -46.79 -0.17 0.95
CA ASN A 495 -45.71 0.81 1.05
C ASN A 495 -44.61 0.36 2.02
N GLY A 496 -44.22 -0.91 1.90
CA GLY A 496 -43.17 -1.49 2.73
C GLY A 496 -41.78 -0.94 2.43
N LYS A 497 -40.85 -1.30 3.30
CA LYS A 497 -39.41 -1.10 3.09
C LYS A 497 -38.74 -2.46 3.05
N GLU A 498 -37.76 -2.57 2.17
CA GLU A 498 -36.78 -3.65 2.23
C GLU A 498 -36.04 -3.58 3.56
N VAL A 499 -36.06 -4.67 4.33
CA VAL A 499 -35.41 -4.76 5.65
C VAL A 499 -34.14 -5.59 5.64
N THR A 500 -34.00 -6.52 4.68
CA THR A 500 -32.80 -7.33 4.48
C THR A 500 -32.83 -8.00 3.11
N HIS A 501 -31.67 -8.40 2.59
CA HIS A 501 -31.54 -9.17 1.35
C HIS A 501 -30.39 -10.18 1.42
N VAL A 502 -30.45 -11.18 0.54
CA VAL A 502 -29.34 -12.09 0.25
C VAL A 502 -29.27 -12.35 -1.26
N SER A 503 -28.10 -12.14 -1.85
CA SER A 503 -27.89 -12.27 -3.29
C SER A 503 -27.47 -13.68 -3.70
N PHE A 504 -27.86 -14.09 -4.90
CA PHE A 504 -27.43 -15.32 -5.56
C PHE A 504 -27.34 -15.15 -7.08
N THR A 505 -26.62 -16.06 -7.72
CA THR A 505 -26.53 -16.10 -9.18
C THR A 505 -27.22 -17.35 -9.71
N VAL A 506 -28.07 -17.17 -10.71
CA VAL A 506 -28.52 -18.26 -11.57
C VAL A 506 -27.56 -18.39 -12.73
N ARG A 507 -26.93 -19.53 -12.86
CA ARG A 507 -26.07 -19.88 -13.99
C ARG A 507 -26.09 -21.38 -14.16
N LYS A 508 -26.05 -21.88 -15.39
CA LYS A 508 -25.71 -23.30 -15.61
C LYS A 508 -24.40 -23.60 -14.90
N SER A 509 -24.33 -24.72 -14.18
CA SER A 509 -23.08 -25.12 -13.57
C SER A 509 -22.04 -25.32 -14.68
N ILE A 510 -20.90 -24.65 -14.53
CA ILE A 510 -19.68 -25.07 -15.21
C ILE A 510 -19.19 -26.21 -14.34
N ASP A 511 -19.46 -27.44 -14.75
CA ASP A 511 -18.90 -28.64 -14.13
C ASP A 511 -17.40 -28.39 -13.95
N LEU A 512 -16.84 -28.44 -12.74
CA LEU A 512 -15.39 -28.22 -12.58
C LEU A 512 -14.57 -29.38 -13.19
N ASN A 513 -15.21 -30.49 -13.59
CA ASN A 513 -14.65 -31.47 -14.52
C ASN A 513 -14.61 -30.97 -15.99
N SER A 514 -15.09 -29.75 -16.26
CA SER A 514 -15.12 -29.10 -17.58
C SER A 514 -14.07 -28.00 -17.77
N VAL A 515 -13.12 -27.84 -16.84
CA VAL A 515 -11.88 -27.14 -17.19
C VAL A 515 -10.94 -28.18 -17.83
N PRO A 516 -10.68 -28.09 -19.15
CA PRO A 516 -9.78 -29.03 -19.79
C PRO A 516 -8.36 -28.85 -19.24
N THR A 517 -7.69 -29.97 -18.93
CA THR A 517 -6.32 -29.96 -18.44
C THR A 517 -5.44 -30.89 -19.26
N ILE A 518 -4.14 -30.58 -19.33
CA ILE A 518 -3.11 -31.47 -19.86
C ILE A 518 -1.97 -31.49 -18.84
N ARG A 519 -1.45 -32.69 -18.53
CA ARG A 519 -0.30 -32.89 -17.65
C ARG A 519 0.67 -33.89 -18.27
N LEU A 520 1.96 -33.58 -18.17
CA LEU A 520 3.05 -34.48 -18.53
C LEU A 520 3.72 -35.04 -17.28
N ASP A 521 4.38 -36.19 -17.39
CA ASP A 521 5.15 -36.78 -16.30
C ASP A 521 6.54 -36.13 -16.15
N LYS A 522 7.06 -35.54 -17.24
CA LYS A 522 8.27 -34.70 -17.27
C LYS A 522 8.18 -33.69 -18.41
N THR A 523 9.10 -32.72 -18.45
CA THR A 523 9.08 -31.60 -19.42
C THR A 523 10.26 -31.59 -20.39
N SER A 524 11.14 -32.61 -20.36
CA SER A 524 12.26 -32.78 -21.28
C SER A 524 12.35 -34.23 -21.76
N PHE A 525 12.46 -34.43 -23.06
CA PHE A 525 12.45 -35.74 -23.72
C PHE A 525 13.56 -35.86 -24.76
N GLN A 526 14.05 -37.08 -25.00
CA GLN A 526 14.92 -37.37 -26.14
C GLN A 526 14.11 -37.42 -27.45
N PRO A 527 14.74 -37.12 -28.60
CA PRO A 527 14.11 -37.35 -29.91
C PRO A 527 13.54 -38.78 -30.01
N GLY A 528 12.25 -38.89 -30.35
CA GLY A 528 11.56 -40.18 -30.51
C GLY A 528 11.12 -40.89 -29.20
N GLU A 529 11.45 -40.34 -28.03
CA GLU A 529 11.01 -40.87 -26.74
C GLU A 529 9.48 -40.88 -26.61
N MET A 530 8.91 -41.88 -25.93
CA MET A 530 7.47 -41.90 -25.66
C MET A 530 7.09 -40.88 -24.58
N ILE A 531 6.05 -40.09 -24.86
CA ILE A 531 5.46 -39.11 -23.96
C ILE A 531 4.07 -39.58 -23.56
N ASN A 532 3.83 -39.74 -22.26
CA ASN A 532 2.49 -39.96 -21.70
C ASN A 532 1.86 -38.61 -21.35
N VAL A 533 0.69 -38.36 -21.93
CA VAL A 533 -0.07 -37.11 -21.83
C VAL A 533 -1.38 -37.39 -21.13
N HIS A 534 -1.49 -36.95 -19.88
CA HIS A 534 -2.70 -37.11 -19.08
C HIS A 534 -3.63 -35.92 -19.32
N PHE A 535 -4.91 -36.15 -19.53
CA PHE A 535 -5.86 -35.08 -19.82
C PHE A 535 -7.19 -35.24 -19.10
N THR A 536 -7.88 -34.12 -18.92
CA THR A 536 -9.33 -34.03 -18.66
C THR A 536 -9.96 -33.11 -19.68
N ALA A 537 -11.21 -33.37 -20.06
CA ALA A 537 -11.94 -32.58 -21.05
C ALA A 537 -13.45 -32.55 -20.76
N PRO A 538 -14.16 -31.47 -21.13
CA PRO A 538 -15.62 -31.41 -21.03
C PRO A 538 -16.33 -32.51 -21.82
N GLY A 539 -17.36 -33.13 -21.24
CA GLY A 539 -18.23 -34.07 -21.97
C GLY A 539 -19.02 -33.44 -23.12
N SER A 540 -19.13 -32.11 -23.12
CA SER A 540 -19.73 -31.33 -24.19
C SER A 540 -18.88 -31.29 -25.47
N PHE A 541 -17.59 -31.58 -25.40
CA PHE A 541 -16.72 -31.56 -26.59
C PHE A 541 -17.19 -32.60 -27.63
N PRO A 542 -17.30 -32.25 -28.92
CA PRO A 542 -17.60 -33.21 -29.99
C PRO A 542 -16.52 -34.29 -30.13
N ASN A 543 -16.84 -35.36 -30.88
CA ASN A 543 -15.92 -36.50 -31.06
C ASN A 543 -14.56 -36.07 -31.65
N ASN A 544 -14.58 -35.01 -32.47
CA ASN A 544 -13.43 -34.46 -33.17
C ASN A 544 -12.64 -33.40 -32.38
N ALA A 545 -12.92 -33.18 -31.09
CA ALA A 545 -12.00 -32.46 -30.23
C ALA A 545 -10.67 -33.21 -30.15
N TRP A 546 -9.53 -32.52 -30.02
CA TRP A 546 -8.22 -33.13 -30.20
C TRP A 546 -7.13 -32.53 -29.31
N ILE A 547 -6.06 -33.30 -29.10
CA ILE A 547 -4.80 -32.84 -28.51
C ILE A 547 -3.69 -33.11 -29.52
N GLY A 548 -2.80 -32.14 -29.76
CA GLY A 548 -1.63 -32.37 -30.61
C GLY A 548 -0.38 -31.65 -30.14
N ILE A 549 0.73 -32.01 -30.77
CA ILE A 549 2.07 -31.45 -30.56
C ILE A 549 2.28 -30.34 -31.58
N ILE A 550 2.46 -29.11 -31.11
CA ILE A 550 2.68 -27.93 -31.95
C ILE A 550 4.01 -27.27 -31.53
N PRO A 551 4.89 -26.86 -32.45
CA PRO A 551 6.06 -26.08 -32.11
C PRO A 551 5.66 -24.81 -31.33
N SER A 552 6.32 -24.51 -30.20
CA SER A 552 5.92 -23.38 -29.34
C SER A 552 6.10 -22.01 -30.02
N SER A 553 6.77 -21.94 -31.18
CA SER A 553 6.88 -20.72 -32.00
C SER A 553 5.58 -20.37 -32.73
N ILE A 554 4.65 -21.31 -32.88
CA ILE A 554 3.35 -21.07 -33.51
C ILE A 554 2.43 -20.35 -32.52
N PRO A 555 1.74 -19.26 -32.92
CA PRO A 555 0.84 -18.53 -32.03
C PRO A 555 -0.23 -19.44 -31.41
N HIS A 556 -0.57 -19.21 -30.13
CA HIS A 556 -1.67 -19.89 -29.48
C HIS A 556 -3.04 -19.38 -29.98
N GLY A 557 -4.07 -20.22 -29.83
CA GLY A 557 -5.46 -19.79 -30.00
C GLY A 557 -6.23 -20.53 -31.10
N SER A 558 -6.02 -20.19 -32.37
CA SER A 558 -6.83 -20.73 -33.48
C SER A 558 -6.50 -22.20 -33.73
N GLU A 559 -7.54 -23.04 -33.80
CA GLU A 559 -7.38 -24.44 -34.17
C GLU A 559 -6.90 -24.60 -35.62
N GLU A 560 -7.40 -23.78 -36.55
CA GLU A 560 -6.98 -23.81 -37.97
C GLU A 560 -5.48 -23.52 -38.15
N GLU A 561 -4.92 -22.65 -37.31
CA GLU A 561 -3.49 -22.33 -37.37
C GLU A 561 -2.65 -23.45 -36.75
N ASN A 562 -3.10 -23.99 -35.62
CA ASN A 562 -2.40 -25.08 -34.94
C ASN A 562 -2.46 -26.39 -35.74
N GLU A 563 -3.56 -26.68 -36.45
CA GLU A 563 -3.72 -27.85 -37.32
C GLU A 563 -2.76 -27.81 -38.52
N LYS A 564 -2.41 -26.63 -39.06
CA LYS A 564 -1.43 -26.52 -40.15
C LYS A 564 0.00 -26.86 -39.72
N HIS A 565 0.27 -26.84 -38.42
CA HIS A 565 1.61 -26.92 -37.86
C HIS A 565 1.79 -28.06 -36.85
N ASP A 566 0.79 -28.93 -36.70
CA ASP A 566 0.90 -30.04 -35.79
C ASP A 566 1.89 -31.09 -36.30
N VAL A 567 2.69 -31.62 -35.38
CA VAL A 567 3.66 -32.67 -35.67
C VAL A 567 3.01 -34.04 -35.48
N ALA A 568 2.04 -34.12 -34.57
CA ALA A 568 1.20 -35.27 -34.31
C ALA A 568 -0.04 -34.85 -33.51
N TYR A 569 -1.16 -35.51 -33.71
CA TYR A 569 -2.40 -35.26 -32.97
C TYR A 569 -3.18 -36.54 -32.68
N GLN A 570 -4.09 -36.48 -31.71
CA GLN A 570 -5.07 -37.54 -31.43
C GLN A 570 -6.42 -36.93 -31.02
N TYR A 571 -7.51 -37.51 -31.54
CA TYR A 571 -8.87 -37.13 -31.16
C TYR A 571 -9.25 -37.66 -29.77
N LEU A 572 -9.93 -36.81 -28.99
CA LEU A 572 -10.48 -37.17 -27.68
C LEU A 572 -11.53 -38.27 -27.79
N ASN A 573 -12.31 -38.30 -28.88
CA ASN A 573 -13.38 -39.28 -29.09
C ASN A 573 -14.35 -39.36 -27.90
N LYS A 574 -14.83 -38.19 -27.44
CA LYS A 574 -15.74 -38.04 -26.28
C LYS A 574 -15.19 -38.47 -24.92
N ARG A 575 -13.92 -38.87 -24.82
CA ARG A 575 -13.30 -39.14 -23.52
C ARG A 575 -13.18 -37.83 -22.74
N THR A 576 -13.70 -37.84 -21.52
CA THR A 576 -13.61 -36.73 -20.57
C THR A 576 -12.35 -36.78 -19.71
N SER A 577 -11.63 -37.90 -19.74
CA SER A 577 -10.31 -38.05 -19.15
C SER A 577 -9.56 -39.23 -19.75
N GLY A 578 -8.25 -39.27 -19.56
CA GLY A 578 -7.43 -40.42 -19.91
C GLY A 578 -5.96 -40.07 -20.13
N THR A 579 -5.24 -41.02 -20.73
CA THR A 579 -3.84 -40.85 -21.11
C THR A 579 -3.68 -41.14 -22.60
N PHE A 580 -2.99 -40.26 -23.31
CA PHE A 580 -2.48 -40.50 -24.64
C PHE A 580 -0.98 -40.81 -24.60
N SER A 581 -0.53 -41.58 -25.58
CA SER A 581 0.89 -41.80 -25.81
C SER A 581 1.29 -41.19 -27.15
N PHE A 582 2.29 -40.32 -27.13
CA PHE A 582 2.88 -39.68 -28.32
C PHE A 582 4.38 -40.00 -28.40
N ARG A 583 4.99 -39.83 -29.57
CA ARG A 583 6.45 -39.79 -29.71
C ARG A 583 6.93 -38.34 -29.71
N ALA A 584 7.97 -38.06 -28.94
CA ALA A 584 8.66 -36.78 -28.98
C ALA A 584 9.14 -36.50 -30.41
N PRO A 585 8.98 -35.26 -30.93
CA PRO A 585 9.48 -34.88 -32.25
C PRO A 585 10.95 -35.26 -32.47
N ALA A 586 11.32 -35.62 -33.70
CA ALA A 586 12.72 -35.97 -34.03
C ALA A 586 13.66 -34.76 -34.02
N ILE A 587 13.10 -33.54 -34.14
CA ILE A 587 13.85 -32.29 -34.18
C ILE A 587 13.86 -31.68 -32.77
N GLU A 588 15.04 -31.33 -32.27
CA GLU A 588 15.18 -30.61 -31.00
C GLU A 588 14.46 -29.27 -31.01
N GLY A 589 13.92 -28.86 -29.87
CA GLY A 589 13.21 -27.60 -29.76
C GLY A 589 12.24 -27.53 -28.61
N ARG A 590 11.42 -26.46 -28.63
CA ARG A 590 10.30 -26.26 -27.70
C ARG A 590 8.99 -26.57 -28.41
N TYR A 591 8.16 -27.35 -27.75
CA TYR A 591 6.86 -27.78 -28.25
C TYR A 591 5.82 -27.67 -27.15
N ASP A 592 4.56 -27.57 -27.56
CA ASP A 592 3.41 -27.60 -26.67
C ASP A 592 2.51 -28.77 -27.06
N PHE A 593 1.96 -29.45 -26.05
CA PHE A 593 0.70 -30.15 -26.23
C PHE A 593 -0.42 -29.13 -26.09
N ARG A 594 -1.27 -28.98 -27.09
CA ARG A 594 -2.41 -28.06 -27.08
C ARG A 594 -3.71 -28.84 -27.30
N MET A 595 -4.75 -28.53 -26.52
CA MET A 595 -6.07 -29.13 -26.67
C MET A 595 -7.01 -28.16 -27.37
N HIS A 596 -7.76 -28.65 -28.35
CA HIS A 596 -8.78 -27.91 -29.08
C HIS A 596 -10.16 -28.53 -28.87
N ASN A 597 -11.17 -27.67 -28.71
CA ASN A 597 -12.53 -28.12 -28.42
C ASN A 597 -13.26 -28.75 -29.61
N THR A 598 -12.80 -28.60 -30.85
CA THR A 598 -13.33 -29.26 -32.06
C THR A 598 -12.34 -29.09 -33.22
N SER A 599 -12.42 -29.95 -34.25
CA SER A 599 -11.64 -29.82 -35.50
C SER A 599 -12.38 -29.06 -36.60
N SER A 600 -13.27 -28.15 -36.23
CA SER A 600 -14.17 -27.45 -37.15
C SER A 600 -14.23 -25.98 -36.77
N ASN A 601 -13.11 -25.28 -36.96
CA ASN A 601 -12.88 -23.92 -36.47
C ASN A 601 -12.90 -23.86 -34.94
N GLY A 602 -12.18 -24.78 -34.31
CA GLY A 602 -12.07 -24.85 -32.86
C GLY A 602 -11.26 -23.71 -32.25
N LYS A 603 -11.22 -23.70 -30.92
CA LYS A 603 -10.33 -22.86 -30.12
C LYS A 603 -9.43 -23.74 -29.28
N GLU A 604 -8.19 -23.30 -29.11
CA GLU A 604 -7.32 -23.81 -28.08
C GLU A 604 -7.93 -23.51 -26.71
N VAL A 605 -8.05 -24.54 -25.88
CA VAL A 605 -8.68 -24.45 -24.56
C VAL A 605 -7.69 -24.63 -23.41
N THR A 606 -6.54 -25.26 -23.66
CA THR A 606 -5.45 -25.44 -22.69
C THR A 606 -4.18 -25.95 -23.39
N HIS A 607 -3.02 -25.81 -22.75
CA HIS A 607 -1.76 -26.35 -23.24
C HIS A 607 -0.77 -26.71 -22.11
N VAL A 608 0.27 -27.46 -22.46
CA VAL A 608 1.46 -27.68 -21.62
C VAL A 608 2.71 -27.77 -22.49
N SER A 609 3.77 -27.06 -22.10
CA SER A 609 5.03 -27.00 -22.86
C SER A 609 6.04 -28.06 -22.42
N PHE A 610 6.86 -28.53 -23.36
CA PHE A 610 8.00 -29.40 -23.14
C PHE A 610 9.16 -29.10 -24.10
N ARG A 611 10.32 -29.72 -23.85
CA ARG A 611 11.51 -29.62 -24.72
C ARG A 611 11.93 -30.98 -25.24
N VAL A 612 12.42 -30.99 -26.48
CA VAL A 612 13.17 -32.12 -27.03
C VAL A 612 14.64 -31.74 -27.08
N ILE A 613 15.47 -32.54 -26.40
CA ILE A 613 16.93 -32.31 -26.29
C ILE A 613 17.66 -33.66 -26.42
N SER A 614 18.75 -33.69 -27.18
CA SER A 614 19.71 -34.79 -27.13
C SER A 614 20.50 -34.69 -25.82
N PHE A 615 20.77 -35.83 -25.21
CA PHE A 615 21.64 -35.92 -24.02
C PHE A 615 23.06 -36.31 -24.41
#